data_AF-V9DI34-F1
#
_entry.id   AF-V9DI34-F1
#
_cell.length_a   1.000
_cell.length_b   1.000
_cell.length_c   1.000
_cell.angle_alpha   90.00
_cell.angle_beta   90.00
_cell.angle_gamma   90.00
#
_symmetry.space_group_name_H-M   'P 1'
#
loop_
_entity.id
_entity.type
_entity.pdbx_description
1 polymer ?
#
loop_
_entity_poly.entity_id
_entity_poly.type
_entity_poly.pdbx_seq_one_letter_code
_entity_poly.pdbx_strand_id
1 'polypeptide(L)'
;MTLPTLTRQNANICIYPRTSQVTVTGSENITEYRFERKFTGHRFCKICGVQMYMKLHGPPKELLDTWSPERQRMVQDKVDIVPVRCRGFDGIEWSEDQVERSNVGTDGYDPR
;
A
#
# COMPACT_ATOMS: atom_id res chain seq x y z
N MET A 1 -16.83 -5.72 4.41
CA MET A 1 -15.97 -4.96 3.44
C MET A 1 -14.98 -5.95 2.81
N THR A 2 -15.19 -6.38 1.57
CA THR A 2 -14.32 -7.36 0.90
C THR A 2 -12.91 -6.81 0.71
N LEU A 3 -11.91 -7.48 1.29
CA LEU A 3 -10.50 -7.21 0.97
C LEU A 3 -10.34 -7.28 -0.56
N PRO A 4 -9.71 -6.28 -1.20
CA PRO A 4 -9.55 -6.28 -2.65
C PRO A 4 -8.81 -7.55 -3.09
N THR A 5 -9.37 -8.25 -4.08
CA THR A 5 -8.97 -9.59 -4.53
C THR A 5 -7.48 -9.68 -4.84
N LEU A 6 -6.89 -8.58 -5.34
CA LEU A 6 -5.47 -8.46 -5.64
C LEU A 6 -4.57 -8.63 -4.40
N THR A 7 -4.96 -8.07 -3.25
CA THR A 7 -4.19 -8.19 -2.00
C THR A 7 -4.20 -9.63 -1.51
N ARG A 8 -5.34 -10.33 -1.66
CA ARG A 8 -5.47 -11.75 -1.30
C ARG A 8 -4.66 -12.64 -2.24
N GLN A 9 -4.67 -12.37 -3.54
CA GLN A 9 -3.90 -13.13 -4.55
C GLN A 9 -2.39 -12.93 -4.38
N ASN A 10 -1.96 -11.70 -4.08
CA ASN A 10 -0.52 -11.39 -3.96
C ASN A 10 0.05 -11.65 -2.56
N ALA A 11 -0.78 -12.02 -1.58
CA ALA A 11 -0.39 -12.23 -0.19
C ALA A 11 0.55 -11.11 0.31
N ASN A 12 0.11 -9.86 0.15
CA ASN A 12 0.97 -8.70 0.37
C ASN A 12 1.41 -8.60 1.83
N ILE A 13 2.73 -8.64 2.04
CA ILE A 13 3.41 -8.29 3.28
C ILE A 13 4.13 -6.98 3.00
N CYS A 14 3.74 -5.90 3.69
CA CYS A 14 4.25 -4.56 3.44
C CYS A 14 4.64 -3.87 4.74
N ILE A 15 5.67 -3.04 4.65
CA ILE A 15 5.93 -1.95 5.61
C ILE A 15 5.38 -0.64 5.06
N TYR A 16 5.18 0.35 5.94
CA TYR A 16 4.51 1.62 5.63
C TYR A 16 5.41 2.84 5.92
N PRO A 17 6.60 2.94 5.30
CA PRO A 17 7.46 4.12 5.43
C PRO A 17 6.82 5.37 4.82
N ARG A 18 7.28 6.55 5.27
CA ARG A 18 6.94 7.83 4.64
C ARG A 18 7.71 8.00 3.33
N THR A 19 7.22 8.83 2.42
CA THR A 19 7.86 9.08 1.11
C THR A 19 9.31 9.54 1.27
N SER A 20 9.63 10.31 2.30
CA SER A 20 10.99 10.78 2.59
C SER A 20 11.98 9.68 2.96
N GLN A 21 11.50 8.49 3.34
CA GLN A 21 12.32 7.35 3.76
C GLN A 21 12.56 6.35 2.62
N VAL A 22 11.99 6.58 1.43
CA VAL A 22 12.05 5.64 0.30
C VAL A 22 12.58 6.34 -0.94
N THR A 23 13.63 5.77 -1.53
CA THR A 23 14.10 6.14 -2.87
C THR A 23 13.83 4.99 -3.83
N VAL A 24 13.16 5.26 -4.95
CA VAL A 24 12.87 4.26 -5.98
C VAL A 24 13.78 4.49 -7.17
N THR A 25 14.59 3.50 -7.50
CA THR A 25 15.40 3.46 -8.72
C THR A 25 14.70 2.62 -9.80
N GLY A 26 15.00 2.87 -11.08
CA GLY A 26 14.43 2.11 -12.19
C GLY A 26 12.93 2.37 -12.47
N SER A 27 12.44 3.56 -12.13
CA SER A 27 11.02 3.90 -12.20
C SER A 27 10.41 3.83 -13.61
N GLU A 28 11.22 3.95 -14.65
CA GLU A 28 10.86 3.78 -16.06
C GLU A 28 10.37 2.35 -16.37
N ASN A 29 10.86 1.37 -15.61
CA ASN A 29 10.48 -0.04 -15.71
C ASN A 29 9.27 -0.40 -14.84
N ILE A 30 8.56 0.59 -14.29
CA ILE A 30 7.38 0.36 -13.45
C ILE A 30 6.10 0.58 -14.25
N THR A 31 5.17 -0.37 -14.14
CA THR A 31 3.77 -0.19 -14.56
C THR A 31 2.88 -0.02 -13.33
N GLU A 32 1.85 0.80 -13.44
CA GLU A 32 0.92 1.07 -12.36
C GLU A 32 -0.49 0.59 -12.73
N TYR A 33 -1.02 -0.30 -11.89
CA TYR A 33 -2.39 -0.78 -12.00
C TYR A 33 -3.26 -0.11 -10.93
N ARG A 34 -4.33 0.55 -11.36
CA ARG A 34 -5.32 1.20 -10.48
C ARG A 34 -6.70 0.64 -10.79
N PHE A 35 -7.42 0.21 -9.75
CA PHE A 35 -8.77 -0.31 -9.84
C PHE A 35 -9.69 0.34 -8.80
N GLU A 36 -10.98 0.01 -8.84
CA GLU A 36 -12.02 0.65 -7.99
C GLU A 36 -11.97 2.19 -8.10
N ARG A 37 -11.83 2.88 -6.96
CA ARG A 37 -11.78 4.35 -6.89
C ARG A 37 -10.46 4.93 -7.39
N LYS A 38 -9.47 4.08 -7.71
CA LYS A 38 -8.15 4.47 -8.21
C LYS A 38 -7.31 5.31 -7.23
N PHE A 39 -7.67 5.28 -5.95
CA PHE A 39 -6.95 6.00 -4.88
C PHE A 39 -5.62 5.32 -4.53
N THR A 40 -5.47 4.04 -4.90
CA THR A 40 -4.24 3.27 -4.70
C THR A 40 -3.78 2.72 -6.04
N GLY A 41 -2.51 2.94 -6.37
CA GLY A 41 -1.84 2.36 -7.52
C GLY A 41 -0.89 1.26 -7.08
N HIS A 42 -1.14 0.03 -7.54
CA HIS A 42 -0.24 -1.10 -7.36
C HIS A 42 0.84 -1.04 -8.43
N ARG A 43 2.11 -1.01 -8.03
CA ARG A 43 3.24 -0.83 -8.93
C ARG A 43 4.03 -2.11 -9.10
N PHE A 44 4.16 -2.52 -10.35
CA PHE A 44 4.80 -3.78 -10.76
C PHE A 44 5.98 -3.50 -11.68
N CYS A 45 7.03 -4.29 -11.58
CA CYS A 45 8.11 -4.29 -12.56
C CYS A 45 7.59 -4.83 -13.90
N LYS A 46 7.80 -4.09 -14.99
CA LYS A 46 7.41 -4.49 -16.35
C LYS A 46 8.18 -5.71 -16.85
N ILE A 47 9.37 -5.94 -16.31
CA ILE A 47 10.28 -6.99 -16.77
C ILE A 47 9.94 -8.33 -16.12
N CYS A 48 9.79 -8.36 -14.79
CA CYS A 48 9.56 -9.60 -14.04
C CYS A 48 8.14 -9.76 -13.47
N GLY A 49 7.28 -8.75 -13.58
CA GLY A 49 5.91 -8.79 -13.08
C GLY A 49 5.75 -8.71 -11.56
N VAL A 50 6.85 -8.59 -10.80
CA VAL A 50 6.80 -8.53 -9.33
C VAL A 50 6.21 -7.19 -8.87
N GLN A 51 5.26 -7.24 -7.95
CA GLN A 51 4.75 -6.05 -7.25
C GLN A 51 5.83 -5.55 -6.28
N MET A 52 6.27 -4.30 -6.44
CA MET A 52 7.35 -3.71 -5.63
C MET A 52 6.82 -2.87 -4.48
N TYR A 53 5.90 -1.94 -4.79
CA TYR A 53 5.31 -1.03 -3.81
C TYR A 53 3.94 -0.53 -4.28
N MET A 54 3.28 0.27 -3.45
CA MET A 54 2.04 0.96 -3.80
C MET A 54 2.22 2.47 -3.70
N LYS A 55 1.50 3.22 -4.53
CA LYS A 55 1.37 4.67 -4.42
C LYS A 55 -0.06 5.02 -4.04
N LEU A 56 -0.21 5.71 -2.92
CA LEU A 56 -1.49 6.25 -2.49
C LEU A 56 -1.68 7.62 -3.17
N HIS A 57 -2.62 7.69 -4.11
CA HIS A 57 -2.99 8.92 -4.82
C HIS A 57 -4.08 9.70 -4.09
N GLY A 58 -4.86 9.02 -3.24
CA GLY A 58 -5.97 9.63 -2.53
C GLY A 58 -7.16 9.99 -3.44
N PRO A 59 -8.20 10.64 -2.89
CA PRO A 59 -9.35 11.12 -3.64
C PRO A 59 -9.00 12.31 -4.56
N PRO A 60 -9.83 12.59 -5.58
CA PRO A 60 -9.72 13.82 -6.37
C PRO A 60 -9.75 15.07 -5.49
N LYS A 61 -9.01 16.10 -5.88
CA LYS A 61 -8.87 17.33 -5.10
C LYS A 61 -10.22 18.00 -4.87
N GLU A 62 -11.08 18.01 -5.89
CA GLU A 62 -12.42 18.61 -5.84
C GLU A 62 -13.28 17.97 -4.76
N LEU A 63 -13.14 16.66 -4.53
CA LEU A 63 -13.84 15.96 -3.46
C LEU A 63 -13.22 16.25 -2.10
N LEU A 64 -11.89 16.30 -2.01
CA LEU A 64 -11.17 16.60 -0.77
C LEU A 64 -11.50 18.00 -0.24
N ASP A 65 -11.64 18.98 -1.11
CA ASP A 65 -11.93 20.36 -0.76
C ASP A 65 -13.32 20.51 -0.10
N THR A 66 -14.24 19.56 -0.32
CA THR A 66 -15.55 19.52 0.36
C THR A 66 -15.51 18.97 1.79
N TRP A 67 -14.40 18.39 2.21
CA TRP A 67 -14.28 17.72 3.52
C TRP A 67 -13.75 18.66 4.60
N SER A 68 -13.92 18.26 5.87
CA SER A 68 -13.36 19.01 7.00
C SER A 68 -11.82 19.06 6.94
N PRO A 69 -11.18 20.10 7.50
CA PRO A 69 -9.72 20.22 7.54
C PRO A 69 -9.04 19.00 8.20
N GLU A 70 -9.67 18.41 9.21
CA GLU A 70 -9.17 17.21 9.88
C GLU A 70 -9.10 16.00 8.93
N ARG A 71 -10.16 15.78 8.13
CA ARG A 71 -10.17 14.70 7.13
C ARG A 71 -9.17 14.97 6.00
N GLN A 72 -9.00 16.22 5.59
CA GLN A 72 -8.00 16.59 4.59
C GLN A 72 -6.58 16.26 5.09
N ARG A 73 -6.25 16.60 6.34
CA ARG A 73 -4.96 16.25 6.97
C ARG A 73 -4.75 14.74 7.03
N MET A 74 -5.77 13.99 7.45
CA MET A 74 -5.70 12.52 7.46
C MET A 74 -5.40 11.93 6.07
N VAL A 75 -5.95 12.51 5.01
CA VAL A 75 -5.64 12.09 3.63
C VAL A 75 -4.20 12.43 3.28
N GLN A 76 -3.73 13.63 3.60
CA GLN A 76 -2.34 14.03 3.34
C GLN A 76 -1.35 13.09 4.05
N ASP A 77 -1.59 12.76 5.31
CA ASP A 77 -0.76 11.82 6.07
C ASP A 77 -0.74 10.42 5.44
N LYS A 78 -1.87 9.96 4.91
CA LYS A 78 -1.95 8.67 4.22
C LYS A 78 -1.26 8.71 2.85
N VAL A 79 -1.43 9.79 2.09
CA VAL A 79 -0.79 9.95 0.77
C VAL A 79 0.73 10.02 0.88
N ASP A 80 1.27 10.48 2.01
CA ASP A 80 2.71 10.46 2.28
C ASP A 80 3.26 9.09 2.70
N ILE A 81 2.41 8.05 2.78
CA ILE A 81 2.86 6.68 3.03
C ILE A 81 3.12 5.98 1.69
N VAL A 82 4.24 5.27 1.61
CA VAL A 82 4.60 4.40 0.49
C VAL A 82 4.63 2.96 0.98
N PRO A 83 3.56 2.17 0.81
CA PRO A 83 3.61 0.77 1.20
C PRO A 83 4.63 0.01 0.34
N VAL A 84 5.72 -0.46 0.94
CA VAL A 84 6.78 -1.21 0.25
C VAL A 84 6.62 -2.69 0.56
N ARG A 85 6.70 -3.54 -0.46
CA ARG A 85 6.57 -4.98 -0.30
C ARG A 85 7.86 -5.55 0.29
N CYS A 86 7.73 -6.26 1.40
CA CYS A 86 8.90 -6.71 2.14
C CYS A 86 9.68 -7.82 1.41
N ARG A 87 8.99 -8.66 0.63
CA ARG A 87 9.61 -9.78 -0.12
C ARG A 87 10.65 -9.35 -1.15
N GLY A 88 10.71 -8.06 -1.49
CA GLY A 88 11.71 -7.52 -2.41
C GLY A 88 12.96 -6.96 -1.72
N PHE A 89 13.07 -7.04 -0.39
CA PHE A 89 14.26 -6.61 0.33
C PHE A 89 15.29 -7.74 0.38
N ASP A 90 16.53 -7.41 0.04
CA ASP A 90 17.67 -8.30 0.22
C ASP A 90 17.94 -8.52 1.71
N GLY A 91 18.36 -9.74 2.07
CA GLY A 91 18.74 -10.09 3.44
C GLY A 91 17.57 -10.39 4.38
N ILE A 92 16.33 -10.49 3.89
CA ILE A 92 15.19 -10.99 4.68
C ILE A 92 14.85 -12.41 4.25
N GLU A 93 15.13 -13.39 5.11
CA GLU A 93 14.78 -14.79 4.87
C GLU A 93 13.48 -15.19 5.54
N TRP A 94 12.42 -15.18 4.74
CA TRP A 94 11.04 -15.42 5.18
C TRP A 94 10.77 -16.82 5.71
N SER A 95 11.67 -17.79 5.44
CA SER A 95 11.56 -19.16 5.97
C SER A 95 11.98 -19.29 7.42
N GLU A 96 12.73 -18.32 7.95
CA GLU A 96 13.28 -18.36 9.31
C GLU A 96 12.45 -17.55 10.31
N ASP A 97 11.66 -16.60 9.81
CA ASP A 97 10.81 -15.73 10.62
C ASP A 97 9.49 -16.41 11.02
N GLN A 98 9.30 -16.65 12.32
CA GLN A 98 8.00 -17.05 12.86
C GLN A 98 7.04 -15.85 12.91
N VAL A 99 6.18 -15.73 11.90
CA VAL A 99 5.14 -14.69 11.88
C VAL A 99 3.98 -15.09 12.77
N GLU A 100 3.91 -14.56 13.98
CA GLU A 100 2.74 -14.68 14.83
C GLU A 100 1.69 -13.63 14.47
N ARG A 101 0.49 -14.08 14.07
CA ARG A 101 -0.63 -13.19 13.85
C ARG A 101 -1.21 -12.75 15.19
N SER A 102 -1.20 -11.45 15.45
CA SER A 102 -1.99 -10.85 16.53
C SER A 102 -3.22 -10.15 15.96
N ASN A 103 -4.36 -10.28 16.64
CA ASN A 103 -5.59 -9.57 16.28
C ASN A 103 -5.78 -8.28 17.12
N VAL A 104 -4.70 -7.76 17.70
CA VAL A 104 -4.74 -6.56 18.55
C VAL A 104 -5.21 -5.38 17.71
N GLY A 105 -6.21 -4.64 18.19
CA GLY A 105 -6.80 -3.50 17.48
C GLY A 105 -7.89 -3.86 16.46
N THR A 106 -8.38 -5.10 16.45
CA THR A 106 -9.56 -5.51 15.65
C THR A 106 -10.88 -5.44 16.44
N ASP A 107 -10.86 -4.88 17.65
CA ASP A 107 -12.05 -4.78 18.51
C ASP A 107 -13.16 -3.97 17.81
N GLY A 108 -14.33 -4.59 17.66
CA GLY A 108 -15.47 -4.02 16.94
C GLY A 108 -15.45 -4.21 15.42
N TYR A 109 -14.44 -4.87 14.85
CA TYR A 109 -14.43 -5.28 13.44
C TYR A 109 -15.27 -6.54 13.25
N ASP A 110 -16.49 -6.37 12.76
CA ASP A 110 -17.36 -7.48 12.34
C ASP A 110 -17.03 -7.89 10.89
N PRO A 111 -16.53 -9.11 10.64
CA PRO A 111 -16.07 -9.53 9.32
C PRO A 111 -17.19 -9.88 8.32
N ARG A 112 -18.46 -9.56 8.62
CA ARG A 112 -19.60 -9.76 7.71
C ARG A 112 -19.42 -9.14 6.32
#